data_AF-A0A1F8KK19-F1
#
_entry.id   AF-A0A1F8KK19-F1
#
_cell.length_a   1.000
_cell.length_b   1.000
_cell.length_c   1.000
_cell.angle_alpha   90.00
_cell.angle_beta   90.00
_cell.angle_gamma   90.00
#
_symmetry.space_group_name_H-M   'P 1'
#
loop_
_entity.id
_entity.type
_entity.pdbx_description
1 polymer ?
#
loop_
_entity_poly.entity_id
_entity_poly.type
_entity_poly.pdbx_seq_one_letter_code
_entity_poly.pdbx_strand_id
1 'polypeptide(L)'
;MQAFLTSLLGFFSKLASLVTFNGMFVLGIILSIPMSIIFIGEIFNYQFVLHAPFFVKVERRWNVKAVAVVAMTAALSVILQAVGAVIVLVPGTITFRADALIRFPFGAIFGMPAVWGVMISNIIGDALAGTLGPGSIAGFIISWWMAYLFYRFYKSSEEYSMLKANAWGKYYLTTILWCFLGAFYLCTNFQLLNLLPTEVVWTAVFPAVIVTTFIGGLLGPIVARVIGPAAKRYGLSRDEMQYEKG
;
A
#
# COMPACT_ATOMS: atom_id res chain seq x y z
N MET A 1 6.54 42.98 -3.27
CA MET A 1 6.48 42.18 -2.02
C MET A 1 5.03 41.88 -1.60
N GLN A 2 4.14 42.88 -1.53
CA GLN A 2 2.72 42.70 -1.21
C GLN A 2 1.99 41.69 -2.13
N ALA A 3 2.10 41.80 -3.46
CA ALA A 3 1.44 40.89 -4.39
C ALA A 3 1.84 39.40 -4.25
N PHE A 4 3.11 39.14 -3.87
CA PHE A 4 3.60 37.78 -3.61
C PHE A 4 2.98 37.22 -2.33
N LEU A 5 2.91 38.02 -1.26
CA LEU A 5 2.29 37.63 0.00
C LEU A 5 0.78 37.39 -0.16
N THR A 6 0.06 38.20 -0.94
CA THR A 6 -1.37 37.99 -1.19
C THR A 6 -1.64 36.72 -2.02
N SER A 7 -0.79 36.42 -3.01
CA SER A 7 -0.89 35.19 -3.80
C SER A 7 -0.56 33.94 -2.96
N LEU A 8 0.46 34.03 -2.11
CA LEU A 8 0.86 32.96 -1.20
C LEU A 8 -0.21 32.69 -0.13
N LEU A 9 -0.76 33.73 0.49
CA LEU A 9 -1.86 33.63 1.45
C LEU A 9 -3.16 33.12 0.78
N GLY A 10 -3.44 33.53 -0.45
CA GLY A 10 -4.56 33.00 -1.24
C GLY A 10 -4.37 31.53 -1.61
N PHE A 11 -3.14 31.08 -1.86
CA PHE A 11 -2.81 29.66 -2.04
C PHE A 11 -3.02 28.88 -0.74
N PHE A 12 -2.51 29.36 0.39
CA PHE A 12 -2.70 28.70 1.69
C PHE A 12 -4.16 28.72 2.17
N SER A 13 -4.93 29.77 1.89
CA SER A 13 -6.36 29.80 2.23
C SER A 13 -7.17 28.84 1.37
N LYS A 14 -6.84 28.72 0.08
CA LYS A 14 -7.38 27.66 -0.80
C LYS A 14 -7.00 26.27 -0.29
N LEU A 15 -5.75 26.09 0.15
CA LEU A 15 -5.28 24.82 0.71
C LEU A 15 -5.96 24.48 2.04
N ALA A 16 -6.23 25.47 2.88
CA ALA A 16 -7.03 25.33 4.10
C ALA A 16 -8.51 25.03 3.81
N SER A 17 -9.09 25.62 2.75
CA SER A 17 -10.47 25.29 2.31
C SER A 17 -10.61 23.87 1.73
N LEU A 18 -9.51 23.26 1.29
CA LEU A 18 -9.46 21.84 0.92
C LEU A 18 -9.46 20.89 2.14
N VAL A 19 -9.23 21.41 3.35
CA VAL A 19 -9.41 20.69 4.62
C VAL A 19 -10.88 20.77 5.09
N THR A 20 -11.81 20.74 4.15
CA THR A 20 -13.23 20.46 4.41
C THR A 20 -13.49 19.01 4.03
N PHE A 21 -14.50 18.34 4.60
CA PHE A 21 -14.79 16.94 4.23
C PHE A 21 -15.05 16.78 2.73
N ASN A 22 -15.73 17.75 2.11
CA ASN A 22 -15.90 17.78 0.65
C ASN A 22 -14.57 17.98 -0.09
N GLY A 23 -13.67 18.83 0.41
CA GLY A 23 -12.34 19.01 -0.16
C GLY A 23 -11.50 17.73 -0.09
N MET A 24 -11.49 17.04 1.07
CA MET A 24 -10.82 15.76 1.27
C MET A 24 -11.39 14.67 0.35
N PHE A 25 -12.71 14.65 0.18
CA PHE A 25 -13.38 13.73 -0.74
C PHE A 25 -13.01 13.97 -2.19
N VAL A 26 -13.02 15.23 -2.65
CA VAL A 26 -12.62 15.60 -4.02
C VAL A 26 -11.15 15.25 -4.28
N LEU A 27 -10.25 15.57 -3.34
CA LEU A 27 -8.84 15.17 -3.42
C LEU A 27 -8.70 13.65 -3.50
N GLY A 28 -9.47 12.95 -2.68
CA GLY A 28 -9.53 11.51 -2.66
C GLY A 28 -9.99 10.90 -3.99
N ILE A 29 -10.99 11.48 -4.67
CA ILE A 29 -11.41 11.07 -6.03
C ILE A 29 -10.27 11.28 -7.03
N ILE A 30 -9.64 12.46 -7.01
CA ILE A 30 -8.54 12.81 -7.91
C ILE A 30 -7.37 11.82 -7.77
N LEU A 31 -7.09 11.35 -6.55
CA LEU A 31 -6.07 10.34 -6.29
C LEU A 31 -6.54 8.92 -6.64
N SER A 32 -7.81 8.60 -6.39
CA SER A 32 -8.34 7.25 -6.58
C SER A 32 -8.43 6.84 -8.05
N ILE A 33 -8.78 7.76 -8.94
CA ILE A 33 -8.88 7.48 -10.38
C ILE A 33 -7.56 6.96 -10.97
N PRO A 34 -6.42 7.68 -10.89
CA PRO A 34 -5.16 7.19 -11.43
C PRO A 34 -4.68 5.92 -10.71
N MET A 35 -4.94 5.79 -9.41
CA MET A 35 -4.63 4.58 -8.67
C MET A 35 -5.39 3.35 -9.21
N SER A 36 -6.67 3.50 -9.51
CA SER A 36 -7.49 2.44 -10.11
C SER A 36 -7.06 2.14 -11.55
N ILE A 37 -6.73 3.15 -12.34
CA ILE A 37 -6.26 2.96 -13.73
C ILE A 37 -4.95 2.17 -13.76
N ILE A 38 -3.98 2.51 -12.92
CA ILE A 38 -2.70 1.78 -12.85
C ILE A 38 -2.93 0.35 -12.37
N PHE A 39 -3.79 0.15 -11.37
CA PHE A 39 -4.16 -1.19 -10.89
C PHE A 39 -4.78 -2.04 -12.01
N ILE A 40 -5.75 -1.50 -12.75
CA ILE A 40 -6.40 -2.17 -13.88
C ILE A 40 -5.37 -2.47 -14.98
N GLY A 41 -4.50 -1.52 -15.31
CA GLY A 41 -3.41 -1.75 -16.26
C GLY A 41 -2.57 -2.96 -15.86
N GLU A 42 -2.19 -3.06 -14.59
CA GLU A 42 -1.37 -4.16 -14.08
C GLU A 42 -2.08 -5.52 -14.11
N ILE A 43 -3.41 -5.58 -13.95
CA ILE A 43 -4.20 -6.80 -14.19
C ILE A 43 -4.01 -7.30 -15.63
N PHE A 44 -4.00 -6.38 -16.59
CA PHE A 44 -3.81 -6.71 -18.02
C PHE A 44 -2.33 -6.76 -18.43
N ASN A 45 -1.40 -6.78 -17.47
CA ASN A 45 0.05 -6.76 -17.70
C ASN A 45 0.57 -5.51 -18.42
N TYR A 46 -0.13 -4.38 -18.29
CA TYR A 46 0.34 -3.07 -18.67
C TYR A 46 0.89 -2.33 -17.45
N GLN A 47 2.19 -2.18 -17.40
CA GLN A 47 2.87 -1.48 -16.32
C GLN A 47 2.97 0.01 -16.62
N PHE A 48 2.64 0.84 -15.62
CA PHE A 48 2.78 2.29 -15.71
C PHE A 48 4.25 2.73 -15.59
N VAL A 49 4.70 3.61 -16.48
CA VAL A 49 6.01 4.26 -16.50
C VAL A 49 5.86 5.77 -16.67
N LEU A 50 6.79 6.55 -16.11
CA LEU A 50 6.73 8.01 -16.09
C LEU A 50 7.12 8.68 -17.43
N HIS A 51 7.52 7.91 -18.44
CA HIS A 51 7.85 8.39 -19.78
C HIS A 51 6.92 7.75 -20.81
N ALA A 52 6.76 8.41 -21.96
CA ALA A 52 6.00 7.83 -23.07
C ALA A 52 6.70 6.55 -23.61
N PRO A 53 5.95 5.50 -24.00
CA PRO A 53 4.51 5.32 -23.78
C PRO A 53 4.23 5.00 -22.29
N PHE A 54 3.36 5.78 -21.64
CA PHE A 54 3.10 5.70 -20.18
C PHE A 54 2.67 4.31 -19.69
N PHE A 55 2.24 3.43 -20.59
CA PHE A 55 1.96 2.03 -20.32
C PHE A 55 2.82 1.15 -21.22
N VAL A 56 3.57 0.24 -20.60
CA VAL A 56 4.42 -0.75 -21.29
C VAL A 56 3.90 -2.14 -20.95
N LYS A 57 3.73 -2.98 -21.98
CA LYS A 57 3.34 -4.37 -21.78
C LYS A 57 4.51 -5.15 -21.20
N VAL A 58 4.28 -5.84 -20.08
CA VAL A 58 5.28 -6.66 -19.40
C VAL A 58 4.89 -8.13 -19.49
N GLU A 59 5.81 -8.98 -19.97
CA GLU A 59 5.57 -10.42 -19.96
C GLU A 59 5.87 -11.00 -18.58
N ARG A 60 4.83 -11.48 -17.90
CA ARG A 60 4.95 -12.20 -16.62
C ARG A 60 4.85 -13.70 -16.83
N ARG A 61 5.92 -14.41 -16.49
CA ARG A 61 6.01 -15.87 -16.53
C ARG A 61 5.79 -16.43 -15.12
N TRP A 62 4.54 -16.73 -14.81
CA TRP A 62 4.18 -17.35 -13.55
C TRP A 62 4.78 -18.76 -13.46
N ASN A 63 5.69 -18.96 -12.51
CA ASN A 63 6.28 -20.25 -12.20
C ASN A 63 5.87 -20.73 -10.81
N VAL A 64 6.22 -21.97 -10.48
CA VAL A 64 5.85 -22.60 -9.19
C VAL A 64 6.34 -21.76 -8.00
N LYS A 65 7.53 -21.16 -8.10
CA LYS A 65 8.07 -20.29 -7.05
C LYS A 65 7.22 -19.04 -6.83
N ALA A 66 6.83 -18.36 -7.91
CA ALA A 66 5.98 -17.19 -7.86
C ALA A 66 4.61 -17.51 -7.24
N VAL A 67 3.99 -18.61 -7.64
CA VAL A 67 2.71 -19.06 -7.06
C VAL A 67 2.86 -19.40 -5.58
N ALA A 68 3.94 -20.08 -5.19
CA ALA A 68 4.25 -20.36 -3.80
C ALA A 68 4.41 -19.07 -2.98
N VAL A 69 5.10 -18.06 -3.52
CA VAL A 69 5.27 -16.75 -2.87
C VAL A 69 3.95 -16.01 -2.71
N VAL A 70 3.05 -16.06 -3.70
CA VAL A 70 1.68 -15.52 -3.57
C VAL A 70 0.98 -16.16 -2.37
N ALA A 71 0.97 -17.50 -2.31
CA ALA A 71 0.31 -18.25 -1.24
C ALA A 71 0.93 -17.98 0.15
N MET A 72 2.25 -18.00 0.26
CA MET A 72 2.96 -17.71 1.52
C MET A 72 2.71 -16.28 1.99
N THR A 73 2.79 -15.31 1.09
CA THR A 73 2.54 -13.90 1.41
C THR A 73 1.10 -13.70 1.86
N ALA A 74 0.15 -14.36 1.18
CA ALA A 74 -1.25 -14.29 1.56
C ALA A 74 -1.49 -14.89 2.95
N ALA A 75 -1.01 -16.11 3.19
CA ALA A 75 -1.17 -16.81 4.46
C ALA A 75 -0.54 -16.03 5.63
N LEU A 76 0.70 -15.58 5.50
CA LEU A 76 1.39 -14.85 6.56
C LEU A 76 0.72 -13.49 6.84
N SER A 77 0.22 -12.81 5.80
CA SER A 77 -0.51 -11.55 5.95
C SER A 77 -1.81 -11.73 6.71
N VAL A 78 -2.58 -12.79 6.41
CA VAL A 78 -3.82 -13.12 7.13
C VAL A 78 -3.53 -13.44 8.60
N ILE A 79 -2.50 -14.26 8.86
CA ILE A 79 -2.10 -14.62 10.23
C ILE A 79 -1.72 -13.37 11.03
N LEU A 80 -0.88 -12.49 10.48
CA LEU A 80 -0.50 -11.27 11.16
C LEU A 80 -1.65 -10.29 11.33
N GLN A 81 -2.59 -10.24 10.39
CA GLN A 81 -3.78 -9.42 10.56
C GLN A 81 -4.62 -9.90 11.75
N ALA A 82 -4.82 -11.22 11.89
CA ALA A 82 -5.53 -11.80 13.04
C ALA A 82 -4.79 -11.54 14.37
N VAL A 83 -3.46 -11.65 14.40
CA VAL A 83 -2.65 -11.35 15.58
C VAL A 83 -2.70 -9.86 15.92
N GLY A 84 -2.59 -8.99 14.92
CA GLY A 84 -2.65 -7.53 15.09
C GLY A 84 -4.00 -7.05 15.61
N ALA A 85 -5.09 -7.71 15.21
CA ALA A 85 -6.44 -7.40 15.68
C ALA A 85 -6.61 -7.54 17.21
N VAL A 86 -5.76 -8.33 17.88
CA VAL A 86 -5.77 -8.46 19.35
C VAL A 86 -5.30 -7.17 20.05
N ILE A 87 -4.39 -6.43 19.42
CA ILE A 87 -3.87 -5.17 19.98
C ILE A 87 -4.78 -4.04 19.51
N VAL A 88 -5.76 -3.72 20.35
CA VAL A 88 -6.70 -2.62 20.08
C VAL A 88 -6.07 -1.30 20.53
N LEU A 89 -5.80 -0.41 19.59
CA LEU A 89 -5.24 0.92 19.85
C LEU A 89 -6.32 1.92 20.26
N VAL A 90 -7.51 1.81 19.65
CA VAL A 90 -8.72 2.53 20.08
C VAL A 90 -9.89 1.54 20.12
N PRO A 91 -10.52 1.34 21.30
CA PRO A 91 -11.66 0.44 21.46
C PRO A 91 -12.75 0.67 20.40
N GLY A 92 -13.18 -0.40 19.75
CA GLY A 92 -14.28 -0.37 18.79
C GLY A 92 -13.97 0.19 17.39
N THR A 93 -12.75 0.66 17.12
CA THR A 93 -12.44 1.32 15.83
C THR A 93 -11.07 1.00 15.25
N ILE A 94 -10.00 0.99 16.07
CA ILE A 94 -8.63 0.99 15.56
C ILE A 94 -7.82 -0.14 16.18
N THR A 95 -7.42 -1.12 15.36
CA THR A 95 -6.52 -2.21 15.75
C THR A 95 -5.12 -2.00 15.17
N PHE A 96 -4.11 -2.54 15.84
CA PHE A 96 -2.74 -2.53 15.35
C PHE A 96 -2.62 -3.37 14.08
N ARG A 97 -2.04 -2.78 13.03
CA ARG A 97 -1.88 -3.44 11.74
C ARG A 97 -0.55 -4.19 11.67
N ALA A 98 -0.46 -5.32 12.36
CA ALA A 98 0.78 -6.11 12.40
C ALA A 98 1.18 -6.67 11.02
N ASP A 99 0.23 -6.89 10.11
CA ASP A 99 0.51 -7.31 8.73
C ASP A 99 1.28 -6.27 7.92
N ALA A 100 1.24 -4.98 8.29
CA ALA A 100 2.03 -3.94 7.65
C ALA A 100 3.55 -4.21 7.77
N LEU A 101 3.97 -4.91 8.83
CA LEU A 101 5.36 -5.33 9.06
C LEU A 101 5.95 -6.12 7.89
N ILE A 102 5.12 -6.94 7.24
CA ILE A 102 5.56 -7.82 6.15
C ILE A 102 5.10 -7.29 4.79
N ARG A 103 3.90 -6.72 4.71
CA ARG A 103 3.28 -6.38 3.42
C ARG A 103 4.07 -5.31 2.68
N PHE A 104 4.64 -4.33 3.39
CA PHE A 104 5.55 -3.34 2.81
C PHE A 104 6.84 -3.97 2.27
N PRO A 105 7.71 -4.58 3.10
CA PRO A 105 8.99 -5.11 2.61
C PRO A 105 8.83 -6.26 1.62
N PHE A 106 7.75 -7.04 1.68
CA PHE A 106 7.55 -8.17 0.78
C PHE A 106 7.34 -7.74 -0.66
N GLY A 107 6.69 -6.60 -0.91
CA GLY A 107 6.61 -6.01 -2.24
C GLY A 107 7.99 -5.73 -2.84
N ALA A 108 8.93 -5.22 -2.04
CA ALA A 108 10.29 -4.97 -2.49
C ALA A 108 11.10 -6.26 -2.74
N ILE A 109 11.00 -7.24 -1.83
CA ILE A 109 11.82 -8.46 -1.84
C ILE A 109 11.34 -9.47 -2.88
N PHE A 110 10.03 -9.71 -2.92
CA PHE A 110 9.42 -10.78 -3.69
C PHE A 110 8.74 -10.28 -4.98
N GLY A 111 8.52 -8.97 -5.10
CA GLY A 111 7.96 -8.34 -6.29
C GLY A 111 6.47 -8.61 -6.48
N MET A 112 6.00 -8.63 -7.73
CA MET A 112 4.56 -8.77 -8.03
C MET A 112 3.90 -10.00 -7.43
N PRO A 113 4.54 -11.18 -7.32
CA PRO A 113 3.98 -12.31 -6.59
C PRO A 113 3.52 -11.94 -5.17
N ALA A 114 4.34 -11.20 -4.41
CA ALA A 114 3.91 -10.71 -3.10
C ALA A 114 2.81 -9.66 -3.21
N VAL A 115 2.86 -8.76 -4.20
CA VAL A 115 1.80 -7.75 -4.41
C VAL A 115 0.43 -8.39 -4.56
N TRP A 116 0.34 -9.43 -5.40
CA TRP A 116 -0.89 -10.20 -5.58
C TRP A 116 -1.28 -10.99 -4.32
N GLY A 117 -0.30 -11.57 -3.61
CA GLY A 117 -0.54 -12.27 -2.34
C GLY A 117 -1.11 -11.36 -1.24
N VAL A 118 -0.57 -10.15 -1.09
CA VAL A 118 -1.05 -9.15 -0.12
C VAL A 118 -2.48 -8.72 -0.44
N MET A 119 -2.76 -8.49 -1.72
CA MET A 119 -4.11 -8.15 -2.19
C MET A 119 -5.13 -9.25 -1.85
N ILE A 120 -4.82 -10.52 -2.17
CA ILE A 120 -5.67 -11.68 -1.86
C ILE A 120 -5.86 -11.84 -0.35
N SER A 121 -4.81 -11.61 0.43
CA SER A 121 -4.86 -11.71 1.89
C SER A 121 -5.91 -10.79 2.51
N ASN A 122 -6.18 -9.64 1.90
CA ASN A 122 -7.16 -8.70 2.44
C ASN A 122 -8.59 -9.25 2.35
N ILE A 123 -8.96 -9.84 1.20
CA ILE A 123 -10.29 -10.46 1.06
C ILE A 123 -10.45 -11.65 1.99
N ILE A 124 -9.41 -12.50 2.11
CA ILE A 124 -9.43 -13.65 3.02
C ILE A 124 -9.56 -13.16 4.46
N GLY A 125 -8.79 -12.14 4.84
CA GLY A 125 -8.82 -11.52 6.15
C GLY A 125 -10.21 -10.98 6.52
N ASP A 126 -10.81 -10.19 5.62
CA ASP A 126 -12.16 -9.65 5.80
C ASP A 126 -13.21 -10.77 5.91
N ALA A 127 -13.07 -11.86 5.14
CA ALA A 127 -13.95 -13.01 5.22
C ALA A 127 -13.84 -13.75 6.56
N LEU A 128 -12.62 -13.98 7.05
CA LEU A 128 -12.38 -14.64 8.34
C LEU A 128 -12.78 -13.79 9.54
N ALA A 129 -12.69 -12.45 9.42
CA ALA A 129 -13.14 -11.51 10.43
C ALA A 129 -14.67 -11.31 10.43
N GLY A 130 -15.39 -11.83 9.42
CA GLY A 130 -16.82 -11.60 9.24
C GLY A 130 -17.17 -10.18 8.80
N THR A 131 -16.20 -9.42 8.28
CA THR A 131 -16.34 -8.02 7.84
C THR A 131 -16.34 -7.86 6.31
N LEU A 132 -16.47 -8.97 5.57
CA LEU A 132 -16.52 -8.96 4.11
C LEU A 132 -17.74 -8.19 3.61
N GLY A 133 -17.50 -7.13 2.84
CA GLY A 133 -18.57 -6.29 2.29
C GLY A 133 -18.10 -5.41 1.13
N PRO A 134 -18.92 -4.45 0.67
CA PRO A 134 -18.55 -3.57 -0.42
C PRO A 134 -17.24 -2.79 -0.18
N GLY A 135 -16.97 -2.43 1.07
CA GLY A 135 -15.71 -1.78 1.47
C GLY A 135 -14.47 -2.65 1.28
N SER A 136 -14.60 -3.99 1.24
CA SER A 136 -13.50 -4.93 1.04
C SER A 136 -12.86 -4.79 -0.34
N ILE A 137 -13.59 -4.30 -1.35
CA ILE A 137 -13.03 -3.99 -2.67
C ILE A 137 -12.00 -2.86 -2.56
N ALA A 138 -12.33 -1.81 -1.79
CA ALA A 138 -11.39 -0.73 -1.55
C ALA A 138 -10.17 -1.22 -0.76
N GLY A 139 -10.40 -2.03 0.29
CA GLY A 139 -9.36 -2.70 1.08
C GLY A 139 -8.41 -3.56 0.22
N PHE A 140 -8.96 -4.31 -0.72
CA PHE A 140 -8.24 -5.15 -1.67
C PHE A 140 -7.30 -4.32 -2.55
N ILE A 141 -7.81 -3.24 -3.16
CA ILE A 141 -7.02 -2.36 -4.04
C ILE A 141 -5.92 -1.63 -3.26
N ILE A 142 -6.20 -1.09 -2.08
CA ILE A 142 -5.15 -0.40 -1.30
C ILE A 142 -4.07 -1.36 -0.79
N SER A 143 -4.44 -2.62 -0.49
CA SER A 143 -3.51 -3.65 -0.06
C SER A 143 -2.55 -4.01 -1.19
N TRP A 144 -3.07 -4.10 -2.43
CA TRP A 144 -2.24 -4.21 -3.62
C TRP A 144 -1.25 -3.03 -3.72
N TRP A 145 -1.74 -1.79 -3.60
CA TRP A 145 -0.89 -0.59 -3.65
C TRP A 145 0.20 -0.57 -2.58
N MET A 146 -0.08 -1.17 -1.43
CA MET A 146 0.85 -1.22 -0.29
C MET A 146 2.14 -1.93 -0.62
N ALA A 147 2.05 -3.12 -1.22
CA ALA A 147 3.22 -3.84 -1.69
C ALA A 147 3.72 -3.30 -3.04
N TYR A 148 2.83 -2.81 -3.90
CA TYR A 148 3.18 -2.37 -5.25
C TYR A 148 4.17 -1.19 -5.26
N LEU A 149 3.97 -0.19 -4.40
CA LEU A 149 4.90 0.96 -4.32
C LEU A 149 6.32 0.51 -4.00
N PHE A 150 6.47 -0.47 -3.10
CA PHE A 150 7.76 -1.05 -2.75
C PHE A 150 8.37 -1.85 -3.90
N TYR A 151 7.57 -2.65 -4.61
CA TYR A 151 8.01 -3.29 -5.85
C TYR A 151 8.50 -2.28 -6.92
N ARG A 152 7.86 -1.11 -7.02
CA ARG A 152 8.22 -0.10 -8.02
C ARG A 152 9.46 0.68 -7.64
N PHE A 153 9.57 1.12 -6.39
CA PHE A 153 10.67 1.98 -5.97
C PHE A 153 11.94 1.21 -5.64
N TYR A 154 11.86 -0.07 -5.27
CA TYR A 154 13.04 -0.88 -4.93
C TYR A 154 13.41 -1.82 -6.06
N LYS A 155 14.58 -1.61 -6.65
CA LYS A 155 15.04 -2.38 -7.83
C LYS A 155 16.26 -3.25 -7.57
N SER A 156 17.17 -2.84 -6.69
CA SER A 156 18.40 -3.58 -6.43
C SER A 156 18.31 -4.40 -5.15
N SER A 157 19.04 -5.52 -5.12
CA SER A 157 19.06 -6.43 -3.96
C SER A 157 19.58 -5.82 -2.67
N GLU A 158 20.49 -4.87 -2.79
CA GLU A 158 21.01 -4.12 -1.64
C GLU A 158 19.98 -3.16 -1.06
N GLU A 159 19.13 -2.57 -1.91
CA GLU A 159 18.06 -1.67 -1.47
C GLU A 159 16.93 -2.45 -0.79
N TYR A 160 16.38 -3.49 -1.44
CA TYR A 160 15.25 -4.22 -0.85
C TYR A 160 15.65 -5.08 0.37
N SER A 161 16.94 -5.39 0.53
CA SER A 161 17.48 -6.04 1.74
C SER A 161 17.95 -5.05 2.80
N MET A 162 17.69 -3.74 2.61
CA MET A 162 18.00 -2.69 3.58
C MET A 162 19.46 -2.68 4.04
N LEU A 163 20.38 -3.00 3.13
CA LEU A 163 21.82 -3.05 3.42
C LEU A 163 22.43 -1.65 3.50
N LYS A 164 21.90 -0.70 2.71
CA LYS A 164 22.33 0.70 2.67
C LYS A 164 21.47 1.59 3.56
N ALA A 165 22.07 2.60 4.18
CA ALA A 165 21.37 3.56 5.04
C ALA A 165 20.32 4.40 4.26
N ASN A 166 20.58 4.73 3.00
CA ASN A 166 19.63 5.45 2.16
C ASN A 166 18.34 4.64 1.88
N ALA A 167 18.41 3.31 1.90
CA ALA A 167 17.26 2.44 1.71
C ALA A 167 16.27 2.56 2.89
N TRP A 168 16.75 2.82 4.11
CA TRP A 168 15.90 3.06 5.27
C TRP A 168 15.12 4.37 5.15
N GLY A 169 15.80 5.46 4.77
CA GLY A 169 15.13 6.75 4.54
C GLY A 169 14.07 6.64 3.43
N LYS A 170 14.42 5.98 2.33
CA LYS A 170 13.49 5.68 1.22
C LYS A 170 12.31 4.82 1.70
N TYR A 171 12.51 3.91 2.65
CA TYR A 171 11.46 3.02 3.17
C TYR A 171 10.41 3.83 3.91
N TYR A 172 10.83 4.66 4.85
CA TYR A 172 9.90 5.47 5.62
C TYR A 172 9.18 6.50 4.74
N LEU A 173 9.88 7.11 3.78
CA LEU A 173 9.24 8.02 2.82
C LEU A 173 8.18 7.30 1.96
N THR A 174 8.48 6.10 1.47
CA THR A 174 7.52 5.29 0.70
C THR A 174 6.34 4.84 1.55
N THR A 175 6.59 4.49 2.82
CA THR A 175 5.56 4.12 3.79
C THR A 175 4.61 5.29 4.06
N ILE A 176 5.16 6.48 4.30
CA ILE A 176 4.38 7.71 4.52
C ILE A 176 3.54 8.03 3.28
N LEU A 177 4.14 7.96 2.09
CA LEU A 177 3.42 8.16 0.84
C LEU A 177 2.23 7.20 0.73
N TRP A 178 2.44 5.91 1.00
CA TRP A 178 1.34 4.94 0.99
C TRP A 178 0.29 5.27 2.05
N CYS A 179 0.68 5.66 3.27
CA CYS A 179 -0.27 5.94 4.34
C CYS A 179 -1.28 7.02 3.91
N PHE A 180 -0.82 8.08 3.25
CA PHE A 180 -1.71 9.10 2.71
C PHE A 180 -2.53 8.59 1.52
N LEU A 181 -1.90 7.99 0.50
CA LEU A 181 -2.60 7.51 -0.69
C LEU A 181 -3.66 6.45 -0.35
N GLY A 182 -3.30 5.47 0.48
CA GLY A 182 -4.16 4.40 0.95
C GLY A 182 -5.32 4.93 1.80
N ALA A 183 -5.07 5.86 2.73
CA ALA A 183 -6.13 6.45 3.55
C ALA A 183 -7.11 7.27 2.70
N PHE A 184 -6.62 8.10 1.78
CA PHE A 184 -7.48 8.84 0.85
C PHE A 184 -8.32 7.91 -0.01
N TYR A 185 -7.70 6.89 -0.61
CA TYR A 185 -8.40 5.93 -1.45
C TYR A 185 -9.50 5.20 -0.66
N LEU A 186 -9.18 4.68 0.52
CA LEU A 186 -10.12 3.93 1.34
C LEU A 186 -11.30 4.80 1.79
N CYS A 187 -11.01 5.97 2.36
CA CYS A 187 -12.03 6.87 2.89
C CYS A 187 -12.96 7.41 1.80
N THR A 188 -12.41 7.71 0.62
CA THR A 188 -13.21 8.12 -0.54
C THR A 188 -14.19 7.03 -0.95
N ASN A 189 -13.73 5.78 -1.03
CA ASN A 189 -14.60 4.66 -1.37
C ASN A 189 -15.65 4.39 -0.28
N PHE A 190 -15.30 4.53 1.00
CA PHE A 190 -16.25 4.39 2.10
C PHE A 190 -17.36 5.43 2.06
N GLN A 191 -17.02 6.69 1.74
CA GLN A 191 -18.01 7.74 1.53
C GLN A 191 -18.83 7.52 0.26
N LEU A 192 -18.22 7.13 -0.87
CA LEU A 192 -18.94 6.83 -2.13
C LEU A 192 -19.99 5.72 -1.95
N LEU A 193 -19.65 4.72 -1.16
CA LEU A 193 -20.52 3.59 -0.85
C LEU A 193 -21.48 3.86 0.33
N ASN A 194 -21.43 5.06 0.92
CA ASN A 194 -22.21 5.46 2.10
C ASN A 194 -22.13 4.45 3.26
N LEU A 195 -20.94 3.87 3.51
CA LEU A 195 -20.76 2.83 4.52
C LEU A 195 -20.75 3.37 5.95
N LEU A 196 -20.35 4.64 6.12
CA LEU A 196 -20.24 5.33 7.41
C LEU A 196 -20.59 6.82 7.20
N PRO A 197 -21.02 7.53 8.26
CA PRO A 197 -21.18 8.98 8.21
C PRO A 197 -19.88 9.66 7.77
N THR A 198 -20.00 10.66 6.90
CA THR A 198 -18.87 11.40 6.32
C THR A 198 -17.92 11.94 7.39
N GLU A 199 -18.48 12.42 8.50
CA GLU A 199 -17.73 12.94 9.64
C GLU A 199 -16.83 11.84 10.23
N VAL A 200 -17.36 10.64 10.44
CA VAL A 200 -16.61 9.51 11.01
C VAL A 200 -15.50 9.05 10.07
N VAL A 201 -15.77 9.01 8.76
CA VAL A 201 -14.78 8.63 7.75
C VAL A 201 -13.55 9.53 7.82
N TRP A 202 -13.73 10.86 7.79
CA TRP A 202 -12.60 11.78 7.69
C TRP A 202 -11.98 12.16 9.04
N THR A 203 -12.74 12.13 10.14
CA THR A 203 -12.21 12.49 11.47
C THR A 203 -11.63 11.31 12.23
N ALA A 204 -12.15 10.09 12.03
CA ALA A 204 -11.70 8.91 12.75
C ALA A 204 -10.96 7.93 11.82
N VAL A 205 -11.59 7.48 10.74
CA VAL A 205 -11.02 6.41 9.89
C VAL A 205 -9.77 6.87 9.15
N PHE A 206 -9.78 8.07 8.59
CA PHE A 206 -8.64 8.62 7.85
C PHE A 206 -7.35 8.69 8.70
N PRO A 207 -7.32 9.37 9.87
CA PRO A 207 -6.12 9.39 10.70
C PRO A 207 -5.79 8.02 11.29
N ALA A 208 -6.80 7.19 11.61
CA ALA A 208 -6.58 5.83 12.09
C ALA A 208 -5.73 5.02 11.13
N VAL A 209 -6.14 4.96 9.86
CA VAL A 209 -5.46 4.18 8.82
C VAL A 209 -4.01 4.62 8.65
N ILE A 210 -3.74 5.93 8.71
CA ILE A 210 -2.39 6.48 8.63
C ILE A 210 -1.55 6.00 9.82
N VAL A 211 -2.04 6.24 11.04
CA VAL A 211 -1.29 5.96 12.28
C VAL A 211 -1.04 4.47 12.43
N THR A 212 -2.06 3.63 12.32
CA THR A 212 -1.90 2.18 12.54
C THR A 212 -0.95 1.54 11.56
N THR A 213 -1.01 1.97 10.29
CA THR A 213 -0.18 1.36 9.26
C THR A 213 1.24 1.87 9.31
N PHE A 214 1.43 3.15 9.64
CA PHE A 214 2.76 3.69 9.84
C PHE A 214 3.45 2.98 11.00
N ILE A 215 2.79 2.90 12.17
CA ILE A 215 3.32 2.20 13.36
C ILE A 215 3.58 0.72 13.03
N GLY A 216 2.62 0.04 12.39
CA GLY A 216 2.77 -1.34 11.95
C GLY A 216 3.90 -1.54 10.94
N GLY A 217 4.21 -0.54 10.11
CA GLY A 217 5.30 -0.59 9.14
C GLY A 217 6.69 -0.28 9.70
N LEU A 218 6.81 0.20 10.95
CA LEU A 218 8.07 0.74 11.48
C LEU A 218 9.23 -0.25 11.47
N LEU A 219 8.95 -1.54 11.76
CA LEU A 219 9.97 -2.59 11.80
C LEU A 219 10.19 -3.26 10.44
N GLY A 220 9.49 -2.85 9.39
CA GLY A 220 9.64 -3.45 8.06
C GLY A 220 11.07 -3.41 7.49
N PRO A 221 11.94 -2.40 7.78
CA PRO A 221 13.33 -2.46 7.36
C PRO A 221 14.13 -3.58 8.03
N ILE A 222 13.83 -3.88 9.29
CA ILE A 222 14.45 -4.98 10.04
C ILE A 222 14.01 -6.30 9.44
N VAL A 223 12.70 -6.45 9.20
CA VAL A 223 12.13 -7.62 8.51
C VAL A 223 12.79 -7.83 7.15
N ALA A 224 12.94 -6.76 6.36
CA ALA A 224 13.60 -6.81 5.06
C ALA A 224 15.09 -7.20 5.15
N ARG A 225 15.80 -6.71 6.16
CA ARG A 225 17.21 -7.04 6.38
C ARG A 225 17.43 -8.50 6.75
N VAL A 226 16.48 -9.11 7.45
CA VAL A 226 16.52 -10.54 7.82
C VAL A 226 16.07 -11.42 6.67
N ILE A 227 14.94 -11.09 6.04
CA ILE A 227 14.28 -11.95 5.04
C ILE A 227 14.91 -11.78 3.66
N GLY A 228 15.37 -10.58 3.27
CA GLY A 228 15.94 -10.31 1.96
C GLY A 228 17.09 -11.25 1.58
N PRO A 229 18.13 -11.41 2.42
CA PRO A 229 19.23 -12.34 2.17
C PRO A 229 18.77 -13.80 2.09
N ALA A 230 17.84 -14.21 2.95
CA ALA A 230 17.27 -15.56 2.92
C ALA A 230 16.49 -15.81 1.62
N ALA A 231 15.63 -14.87 1.21
CA ALA A 231 14.89 -14.96 -0.04
C ALA A 231 15.80 -15.10 -1.25
N LYS A 232 16.92 -14.35 -1.29
CA LYS A 232 17.94 -14.50 -2.33
C LYS A 232 18.59 -15.88 -2.29
N ARG A 233 19.01 -16.35 -1.12
CA ARG A 233 19.65 -17.67 -0.93
C ARG A 233 18.78 -18.83 -1.43
N TYR A 234 17.46 -18.76 -1.20
CA TYR A 234 16.51 -19.79 -1.64
C TYR A 234 15.97 -19.55 -3.07
N GLY A 235 16.46 -18.54 -3.78
CA GLY A 235 16.04 -18.22 -5.13
C GLY A 235 14.56 -17.81 -5.22
N LEU A 236 14.07 -17.15 -4.16
CA LEU A 236 12.70 -16.64 -4.02
C LEU A 236 12.63 -15.11 -4.13
N SER A 237 13.75 -14.39 -4.15
CA SER A 237 13.70 -12.94 -4.39
C SER A 237 13.22 -12.64 -5.81
N ARG A 238 12.72 -11.42 -6.01
CA ARG A 238 12.15 -10.96 -7.28
C ARG A 238 13.07 -11.19 -8.49
N ASP A 239 14.37 -11.07 -8.31
CA ASP A 239 15.39 -11.19 -9.37
C ASP A 239 15.66 -12.67 -9.71
N GLU A 240 15.62 -13.54 -8.71
CA GLU A 240 15.95 -14.96 -8.84
C GLU A 240 14.76 -15.77 -9.37
N MET A 241 13.53 -15.32 -9.10
CA MET A 241 12.34 -16.01 -9.59
C MET A 241 12.12 -15.86 -11.09
N GLN A 242 12.73 -14.86 -11.75
CA GLN A 242 12.62 -14.61 -13.20
C GLN A 242 11.17 -14.59 -13.71
N TYR A 243 10.24 -14.13 -12.87
CA TYR A 243 8.81 -14.10 -13.20
C TYR A 243 8.45 -12.92 -14.11
N GLU A 244 9.35 -11.92 -14.24
CA GLU A 244 9.25 -10.80 -15.16
C GLU A 244 10.48 -10.83 -16.08
N LYS A 245 10.27 -10.70 -17.39
CA LYS A 245 11.35 -10.35 -18.30
C LYS A 245 11.59 -8.85 -18.21
N GLY A 246 12.83 -8.47 -17.88
CA GLY A 246 13.30 -7.08 -17.94
C GLY A 246 13.42 -6.57 -19.35
#